data_AF-A0A7Y5BYY3-F1
#
_entry.id   AF-A0A7Y5BYY3-F1
#
_cell.length_a   1.000
_cell.length_b   1.000
_cell.length_c   1.000
_cell.angle_alpha   90.00
_cell.angle_beta   90.00
_cell.angle_gamma   90.00
#
_symmetry.space_group_name_H-M   'P 1'
#
loop_
_entity.id
_entity.type
_entity.pdbx_description
1 polymer ?
#
loop_
_entity_poly.entity_id
_entity_poly.type
_entity_poly.pdbx_seq_one_letter_code
_entity_poly.pdbx_strand_id
1 'polypeptide(L)'
;MLTITTNKQTNKQTNKQTNKQTILTLGDTGEFLITWEAPELEYQVFLKQGNIFYLKPLSDWIKSKTFRYYPETPGNYQLILKWRWTDKNGFVRYPFEVIAHKTLNYSPQKVQVDKNIWLWAPNEWEAQLISNYEKNAFQWALAKVQTGWTVYDIGANLGYYSIFLSKTVGQNGLVYSFEANPVCAYFLQTNLTENTIDNCEIFPVAVADKNENIPFSVNYASSAVGL
;
A
#
# COMPACT_ATOMS: atom_id res chain seq x y z
N MET A 1 26.52 0.16 9.63
CA MET A 1 25.08 0.52 9.52
C MET A 1 24.78 0.79 8.04
N LEU A 2 23.64 0.34 7.50
CA LEU A 2 23.25 0.64 6.12
C LEU A 2 22.43 1.93 6.10
N THR A 3 22.82 2.88 5.26
CA THR A 3 22.21 4.21 5.18
C THR A 3 21.77 4.47 3.74
N ILE A 4 20.66 5.20 3.58
CA ILE A 4 20.07 5.52 2.29
C ILE A 4 20.01 7.05 2.20
N THR A 5 20.53 7.60 1.11
CA THR A 5 20.40 9.02 0.77
C THR A 5 19.94 9.16 -0.68
N THR A 6 19.50 10.36 -1.08
CA THR A 6 19.12 10.63 -2.47
C THR A 6 20.04 11.68 -3.08
N ASN A 7 20.33 11.52 -4.36
CA ASN A 7 21.22 12.45 -5.09
C ASN A 7 20.51 13.76 -5.48
N LYS A 8 19.17 13.86 -5.35
CA LYS A 8 18.40 15.08 -5.64
C LYS A 8 18.07 15.86 -4.35
N GLN A 9 18.75 16.98 -4.11
CA GLN A 9 18.27 18.02 -3.18
C GLN A 9 17.46 19.11 -3.92
N THR A 10 16.17 19.19 -3.55
CA THR A 10 15.29 20.36 -3.40
C THR A 10 14.93 21.23 -4.62
N ASN A 11 13.61 21.32 -4.88
CA ASN A 11 13.00 22.61 -5.17
C ASN A 11 13.07 23.48 -3.91
N LYS A 12 13.59 24.71 -4.06
CA LYS A 12 13.69 25.72 -3.00
C LYS A 12 12.30 26.27 -2.66
N GLN A 13 11.94 26.20 -1.38
CA GLN A 13 11.05 27.08 -0.58
C GLN A 13 10.57 26.22 0.60
N THR A 14 10.74 26.49 1.90
CA THR A 14 11.05 27.66 2.71
C THR A 14 11.68 27.19 4.04
N ASN A 15 12.38 28.11 4.72
CA ASN A 15 13.06 27.90 6.01
C ASN A 15 12.17 27.30 7.12
N LYS A 16 12.55 26.13 7.64
CA LYS A 16 12.63 25.79 9.08
C LYS A 16 13.28 24.40 9.24
N GLN A 17 14.07 24.21 10.29
CA GLN A 17 14.69 22.94 10.65
C GLN A 17 13.61 21.86 10.90
N THR A 18 13.33 21.05 9.89
CA THR A 18 12.61 19.78 9.99
C THR A 18 13.24 18.81 8.99
N ASN A 19 13.32 17.51 9.34
CA ASN A 19 13.92 16.46 8.51
C ASN A 19 13.54 16.63 7.03
N LYS A 20 14.53 16.87 6.15
CA LYS A 20 14.30 17.00 4.71
C LYS A 20 13.72 15.69 4.17
N GLN A 21 12.42 15.66 3.94
CA GLN A 21 11.73 14.55 3.26
C GLN A 21 12.12 14.58 1.77
N THR A 22 12.49 13.43 1.22
CA THR A 22 12.77 13.29 -0.21
C THR A 22 11.46 13.42 -0.99
N ILE A 23 11.44 14.30 -1.98
CA ILE A 23 10.31 14.50 -2.90
C ILE A 23 10.81 14.26 -4.32
N LEU A 24 10.13 13.38 -5.06
CA LEU A 24 10.31 13.13 -6.48
C LEU A 24 9.13 13.70 -7.25
N THR A 25 9.37 14.11 -8.49
CA THR A 25 8.28 14.45 -9.39
C THR A 25 7.89 13.24 -10.22
N LEU A 26 6.60 13.01 -10.43
CA LEU A 26 6.11 11.96 -11.31
C LEU A 26 6.71 12.16 -12.70
N GLY A 27 7.30 11.10 -13.25
CA GLY A 27 8.03 11.14 -14.51
C GLY A 27 9.55 11.28 -14.36
N ASP A 28 10.04 11.64 -13.17
CA ASP A 28 11.47 11.62 -12.86
C ASP A 28 11.94 10.24 -12.37
N THR A 29 13.18 9.87 -12.69
CA THR A 29 13.85 8.77 -12.01
C THR A 29 14.34 9.21 -10.63
N GLY A 30 13.97 8.45 -9.60
CA GLY A 30 14.57 8.54 -8.27
C GLY A 30 15.88 7.76 -8.23
N GLU A 31 16.98 8.42 -7.87
CA GLU A 31 18.28 7.78 -7.66
C GLU A 31 18.66 7.82 -6.18
N PHE A 32 18.83 6.62 -5.61
CA PHE A 32 19.10 6.39 -4.20
C PHE A 32 20.52 5.85 -4.05
N LEU A 33 21.33 6.55 -3.25
CA LEU A 33 22.66 6.12 -2.87
C LEU A 33 22.56 5.30 -1.58
N ILE A 34 23.04 4.07 -1.65
CA ILE A 34 23.06 3.10 -0.56
C ILE A 34 24.50 2.99 -0.08
N THR A 35 24.72 3.32 1.20
CA THR A 35 26.07 3.31 1.80
C THR A 35 26.11 2.35 2.98
N TRP A 36 27.23 1.65 3.10
CA TRP A 36 27.51 0.71 4.18
C TRP A 36 29.03 0.50 4.28
N GLU A 37 29.48 -0.05 5.41
CA GLU A 37 30.90 -0.32 5.68
C GLU A 37 31.29 -1.78 5.46
N ALA A 38 30.34 -2.72 5.59
CA ALA A 38 30.59 -4.15 5.47
C ALA A 38 30.94 -4.57 4.02
N PRO A 39 32.09 -5.21 3.76
CA PRO A 39 32.61 -5.41 2.40
C PRO A 39 31.74 -6.30 1.51
N GLU A 40 30.95 -7.20 2.10
CA GLU A 40 30.14 -8.19 1.36
C GLU A 40 28.63 -8.04 1.60
N LEU A 41 28.19 -6.89 2.09
CA LEU A 41 26.78 -6.65 2.28
C LEU A 41 26.07 -6.61 0.92
N GLU A 42 24.96 -7.33 0.84
CA GLU A 42 24.02 -7.23 -0.26
C GLU A 42 22.63 -6.94 0.27
N TYR A 43 21.80 -6.32 -0.57
CA TYR A 43 20.44 -5.94 -0.19
C TYR A 43 19.45 -6.21 -1.31
N GLN A 44 18.20 -6.38 -0.93
CA GLN A 44 17.07 -6.53 -1.82
C GLN A 44 16.06 -5.43 -1.50
N VAL A 45 15.45 -4.86 -2.53
CA VAL A 45 14.54 -3.73 -2.38
C VAL A 45 13.09 -4.18 -2.49
N PHE A 46 12.30 -3.87 -1.48
CA PHE A 46 10.84 -3.96 -1.48
C PHE A 46 10.25 -2.55 -1.54
N LEU A 47 9.01 -2.48 -2.01
CA LEU A 47 8.28 -1.23 -2.15
C LEU A 47 7.02 -1.25 -1.30
N LYS A 48 6.75 -0.14 -0.64
CA LYS A 48 5.44 0.19 -0.11
C LYS A 48 4.98 1.50 -0.73
N GLN A 49 3.73 1.56 -1.17
CA GLN A 49 3.06 2.75 -1.67
C GLN A 49 1.77 2.96 -0.89
N GLY A 50 1.68 4.03 -0.09
CA GLY A 50 0.60 4.20 0.86
C GLY A 50 0.52 3.01 1.82
N ASN A 51 -0.62 2.34 1.84
CA ASN A 51 -0.89 1.11 2.57
C ASN A 51 -0.57 -0.16 1.75
N ILE A 52 -0.25 -0.07 0.45
CA ILE A 52 0.08 -1.23 -0.40
C ILE A 52 1.54 -1.65 -0.21
N PHE A 53 1.77 -2.88 0.23
CA PHE A 53 3.09 -3.51 0.31
C PHE A 53 3.28 -4.57 -0.78
N TYR A 54 4.28 -4.39 -1.62
CA TYR A 54 4.60 -5.32 -2.70
C TYR A 54 5.52 -6.44 -2.20
N LEU A 55 4.97 -7.65 -2.08
CA LEU A 55 5.70 -8.85 -1.61
C LEU A 55 6.79 -9.32 -2.58
N LYS A 56 6.65 -8.99 -3.87
CA LYS A 56 7.69 -9.26 -4.85
C LYS A 56 8.74 -8.14 -4.75
N PRO A 57 10.01 -8.48 -4.53
CA PRO A 57 11.07 -7.48 -4.50
C PRO A 57 11.24 -6.84 -5.88
N LEU A 58 11.57 -5.56 -5.90
CA LEU A 58 11.87 -4.80 -7.12
C LEU A 58 13.20 -5.23 -7.77
N SER A 59 14.01 -6.01 -7.05
CA SER A 59 15.33 -6.45 -7.48
C SER A 59 15.67 -7.83 -6.93
N ASP A 60 16.66 -8.48 -7.53
CA ASP A 60 17.44 -9.52 -6.86
C ASP A 60 18.34 -8.89 -5.77
N TRP A 61 19.24 -9.69 -5.20
CA TRP A 61 20.26 -9.20 -4.27
C TRP A 61 21.27 -8.30 -5.01
N ILE A 62 21.34 -7.03 -4.59
CA ILE A 62 22.18 -5.98 -5.15
C ILE A 62 23.43 -5.79 -4.29
N LYS A 63 24.57 -5.59 -4.96
CA LYS A 63 25.87 -5.22 -4.35
C LYS A 63 26.35 -3.82 -4.76
N SER A 64 25.64 -3.14 -5.66
CA SER A 64 25.97 -1.77 -6.07
C SER A 64 25.55 -0.75 -5.02
N LYS A 65 26.20 0.41 -5.00
CA LYS A 65 25.86 1.51 -4.10
C LYS A 65 24.71 2.39 -4.60
N THR A 66 24.10 2.05 -5.72
CA THR A 66 23.05 2.87 -6.34
C THR A 66 21.87 2.02 -6.71
N PHE A 67 20.68 2.46 -6.31
CA PHE A 67 19.40 1.92 -6.74
C PHE A 67 18.59 3.02 -7.44
N ARG A 68 17.94 2.66 -8.54
CA ARG A 68 17.08 3.57 -9.29
C ARG A 68 15.65 3.05 -9.28
N TYR A 69 14.70 3.94 -9.08
CA TYR A 69 13.28 3.64 -9.15
C TYR A 69 12.56 4.70 -9.95
N TYR A 70 11.62 4.26 -10.78
CA TYR A 70 10.76 5.14 -11.58
C TYR A 70 9.33 5.02 -11.03
N PRO A 71 8.83 6.02 -10.30
CA PRO A 71 7.48 5.98 -9.76
C PRO A 71 6.45 6.14 -10.87
N GLU A 72 5.40 5.32 -10.81
CA GLU A 72 4.35 5.29 -11.83
C GLU A 72 3.12 6.14 -11.45
N THR A 73 2.97 6.48 -10.18
CA THR A 73 1.84 7.28 -9.67
C THR A 73 2.26 8.21 -8.53
N PRO A 74 1.53 9.31 -8.27
CA PRO A 74 1.77 10.17 -7.11
C PRO A 74 1.45 9.46 -5.79
N GLY A 75 1.99 9.98 -4.70
CA GLY A 75 1.66 9.55 -3.34
C GLY A 75 2.88 9.32 -2.45
N ASN A 76 2.62 8.74 -1.29
CA ASN A 76 3.65 8.39 -0.32
C ASN A 76 4.23 7.02 -0.62
N TYR A 77 5.56 6.93 -0.62
CA TYR A 77 6.28 5.70 -0.86
C TYR A 77 7.28 5.42 0.25
N GLN A 78 7.67 4.15 0.38
CA GLN A 78 8.76 3.72 1.22
C GLN A 78 9.54 2.61 0.51
N LEU A 79 10.85 2.83 0.34
CA LEU A 79 11.77 1.75 -0.01
C LEU A 79 12.09 0.97 1.27
N ILE A 80 12.01 -0.35 1.19
CA ILE A 80 12.32 -1.26 2.29
C ILE A 80 13.47 -2.15 1.84
N LEU A 81 14.67 -1.83 2.31
CA LEU A 81 15.88 -2.56 2.00
C LEU A 81 16.08 -3.67 3.02
N LYS A 82 15.87 -4.91 2.59
CA LYS A 82 16.30 -6.10 3.32
C LYS A 82 17.76 -6.33 3.02
N TRP A 83 18.63 -6.25 4.01
CA TRP A 83 20.07 -6.47 3.82
C TRP A 83 20.53 -7.73 4.54
N ARG A 84 21.60 -8.34 4.01
CA ARG A 84 22.31 -9.45 4.66
C ARG A 84 23.82 -9.29 4.49
N TRP A 85 24.56 -9.72 5.50
CA TRP A 85 26.02 -9.79 5.50
C TRP A 85 26.43 -10.91 6.46
N THR A 86 27.19 -11.89 5.96
CA THR A 86 27.53 -13.12 6.69
C THR A 86 26.29 -13.81 7.28
N ASP A 87 26.18 -13.84 8.60
CA ASP A 87 25.12 -14.37 9.45
C ASP A 87 24.12 -13.29 9.91
N LYS A 88 24.40 -12.01 9.63
CA LYS A 88 23.57 -10.87 10.03
C LYS A 88 22.62 -10.47 8.92
N ASN A 89 21.44 -10.01 9.32
CA ASN A 89 20.46 -9.45 8.40
C ASN A 89 19.64 -8.38 9.11
N GLY A 90 18.93 -7.57 8.33
CA GLY A 90 18.01 -6.57 8.87
C GLY A 90 17.29 -5.81 7.78
N PHE A 91 16.59 -4.76 8.20
CA PHE A 91 15.80 -3.91 7.32
C PHE A 91 16.14 -2.45 7.54
N VAL A 92 16.15 -1.68 6.46
CA VAL A 92 16.18 -0.21 6.49
C VAL A 92 14.99 0.29 5.70
N ARG A 93 14.29 1.28 6.24
CA ARG A 93 13.12 1.90 5.61
C ARG A 93 13.47 3.33 5.21
N TYR A 94 13.11 3.72 3.99
CA TYR A 94 13.37 5.05 3.48
C TYR A 94 12.10 5.65 2.87
N PRO A 95 11.40 6.56 3.58
CA PRO A 95 10.22 7.22 3.04
C PRO A 95 10.58 8.29 2.01
N PHE A 96 9.76 8.42 0.98
CA PHE A 96 9.81 9.51 0.00
C PHE A 96 8.41 9.79 -0.54
N GLU A 97 8.19 11.00 -1.06
CA GLU A 97 6.92 11.40 -1.67
C GLU A 97 7.09 11.59 -3.18
N VAL A 98 6.06 11.26 -3.95
CA VAL A 98 6.00 11.52 -5.39
C VAL A 98 4.85 12.48 -5.68
N ILE A 99 5.17 13.62 -6.28
CA ILE A 99 4.18 14.66 -6.63
C ILE A 99 3.94 14.70 -8.15
N ALA A 100 2.71 14.87 -8.61
CA ALA A 100 2.41 15.11 -10.03
C ALA A 100 2.49 16.60 -10.39
N HIS A 101 2.92 16.91 -11.62
CA HIS A 101 2.91 18.27 -12.18
C HIS A 101 1.50 18.86 -12.39
N LYS A 102 0.44 18.02 -12.38
CA LYS A 102 -0.96 18.43 -12.46
C LYS A 102 -1.85 17.33 -11.91
N THR A 103 -2.72 17.65 -10.96
CA THR A 103 -3.80 16.75 -10.54
C THR A 103 -4.84 16.70 -11.66
N LEU A 104 -5.06 15.52 -12.22
CA LEU A 104 -6.21 15.27 -13.07
C LEU A 104 -7.39 14.95 -12.15
N ASN A 105 -8.43 15.79 -12.16
CA ASN A 105 -9.71 15.46 -11.56
C ASN A 105 -10.39 14.41 -12.42
N TYR A 106 -10.11 13.13 -12.16
CA TYR A 106 -10.97 12.06 -12.66
C TYR A 106 -11.74 11.43 -11.50
N SER A 107 -13.05 11.27 -11.74
CA SER A 107 -13.96 10.47 -10.92
C SER A 107 -13.37 9.08 -10.68
N PRO A 108 -13.52 8.57 -9.46
CA PRO A 108 -14.69 7.75 -9.15
C PRO A 108 -15.80 8.56 -8.43
N GLN A 109 -16.87 7.94 -7.91
CA GLN A 109 -17.87 8.66 -7.10
C GLN A 109 -17.79 8.21 -5.64
N LYS A 110 -17.93 9.17 -4.72
CA LYS A 110 -17.96 8.92 -3.29
C LYS A 110 -19.39 8.55 -2.89
N VAL A 111 -19.59 7.33 -2.41
CA VAL A 111 -20.89 6.76 -2.05
C VAL A 111 -20.93 6.50 -0.55
N GLN A 112 -22.00 6.92 0.12
CA GLN A 112 -22.21 6.61 1.54
C GLN A 112 -22.85 5.24 1.69
N VAL A 113 -22.15 4.30 2.32
CA VAL A 113 -22.64 2.91 2.48
C VAL A 113 -23.07 2.58 3.91
N ASP A 114 -22.64 3.37 4.90
CA ASP A 114 -23.10 3.33 6.29
C ASP A 114 -22.93 4.69 6.99
N LYS A 115 -23.45 4.84 8.21
CA LYS A 115 -23.32 6.03 9.05
C LYS A 115 -21.83 6.27 9.35
N ASN A 116 -21.25 7.27 8.68
CA ASN A 116 -19.83 7.65 8.71
C ASN A 116 -18.86 6.76 7.91
N ILE A 117 -19.34 5.98 6.94
CA ILE A 117 -18.47 5.23 6.02
C ILE A 117 -18.80 5.60 4.58
N TRP A 118 -17.77 6.04 3.89
CA TRP A 118 -17.81 6.42 2.50
C TRP A 118 -16.86 5.53 1.72
N LEU A 119 -17.32 5.02 0.59
CA LEU A 119 -16.50 4.30 -0.36
C LEU A 119 -16.45 5.08 -1.66
N TRP A 120 -15.26 5.25 -2.20
CA TRP A 120 -15.05 5.38 -3.62
C TRP A 120 -15.31 4.04 -4.27
N ALA A 121 -16.31 4.02 -5.15
CA ALA A 121 -16.69 2.87 -5.95
C ALA A 121 -16.87 3.32 -7.41
N PRO A 122 -16.79 2.38 -8.37
CA PRO A 122 -17.11 2.69 -9.77
C PRO A 122 -18.53 3.23 -9.94
N ASN A 123 -19.50 2.68 -9.19
CA ASN A 123 -20.88 3.17 -9.14
C ASN A 123 -21.58 2.91 -7.78
N GLU A 124 -22.72 3.59 -7.56
CA GLU A 124 -23.52 3.51 -6.32
C GLU A 124 -24.12 2.13 -6.07
N TRP A 125 -24.53 1.42 -7.12
CA TRP A 125 -25.16 0.11 -7.01
C TRP A 125 -24.20 -0.95 -6.45
N GLU A 126 -22.95 -0.97 -6.91
CA GLU A 126 -21.90 -1.88 -6.39
C GLU A 126 -21.60 -1.62 -4.91
N ALA A 127 -21.47 -0.34 -4.53
CA ALA A 127 -21.24 0.05 -3.14
C ALA A 127 -22.39 -0.38 -2.22
N GLN A 128 -23.64 -0.25 -2.69
CA GLN A 128 -24.83 -0.67 -1.94
C GLN A 128 -24.97 -2.20 -1.88
N LEU A 129 -24.65 -2.92 -2.95
CA LEU A 129 -24.66 -4.39 -2.97
C LEU A 129 -23.73 -4.99 -1.94
N ILE A 130 -22.48 -4.55 -1.90
CA ILE A 130 -21.49 -5.02 -0.93
C ILE A 130 -21.98 -4.77 0.50
N SER A 131 -22.56 -3.60 0.76
CA SER A 131 -23.12 -3.26 2.07
C SER A 131 -24.32 -4.13 2.45
N ASN A 132 -25.20 -4.48 1.50
CA ASN A 132 -26.46 -5.15 1.77
C ASN A 132 -26.38 -6.68 1.78
N TYR A 133 -25.58 -7.29 0.90
CA TYR A 133 -25.63 -8.74 0.65
C TYR A 133 -25.07 -9.55 1.83
N GLU A 134 -24.07 -9.02 2.53
CA GLU A 134 -23.35 -9.76 3.57
C GLU A 134 -23.44 -9.09 4.96
N LYS A 135 -24.24 -8.02 5.09
CA LYS A 135 -24.32 -7.19 6.30
C LYS A 135 -24.51 -8.01 7.56
N ASN A 136 -25.49 -8.90 7.58
CA ASN A 136 -25.85 -9.63 8.80
C ASN A 136 -24.77 -10.64 9.22
N ALA A 137 -24.20 -11.37 8.26
CA ALA A 137 -23.14 -12.34 8.52
C ALA A 137 -21.85 -11.62 8.96
N PHE A 138 -21.49 -10.53 8.28
CA PHE A 138 -20.34 -9.73 8.64
C PHE A 138 -20.49 -9.05 10.00
N GLN A 139 -21.65 -8.48 10.33
CA GLN A 139 -21.89 -7.87 11.64
C GLN A 139 -21.79 -8.89 12.78
N TRP A 140 -22.28 -10.12 12.56
CA TRP A 140 -22.09 -11.20 13.53
C TRP A 140 -20.62 -11.57 13.73
N ALA A 141 -19.84 -11.66 12.64
CA ALA A 141 -18.41 -11.92 12.72
C ALA A 141 -17.64 -10.75 13.37
N LEU A 142 -17.98 -9.52 13.02
CA LEU A 142 -17.39 -8.30 13.56
C LEU A 142 -17.60 -8.18 15.07
N ALA A 143 -18.76 -8.62 15.58
CA ALA A 143 -19.05 -8.67 17.02
C ALA A 143 -18.14 -9.64 17.81
N LYS A 144 -17.38 -10.50 17.13
CA LYS A 144 -16.38 -11.39 17.75
C LYS A 144 -14.97 -10.82 17.73
N VAL A 145 -14.71 -9.81 16.90
CA VAL A 145 -13.40 -9.16 16.78
C VAL A 145 -13.18 -8.27 18.00
N GLN A 146 -11.99 -8.33 18.59
CA GLN A 146 -11.63 -7.54 19.76
C GLN A 146 -10.56 -6.50 19.45
N THR A 147 -10.52 -5.45 20.26
CA THR A 147 -9.48 -4.42 20.21
C THR A 147 -8.08 -5.04 20.39
N GLY A 148 -7.11 -4.57 19.61
CA GLY A 148 -5.74 -5.05 19.62
C GLY A 148 -5.49 -6.32 18.80
N TRP A 149 -6.51 -6.90 18.18
CA TRP A 149 -6.33 -8.08 17.34
C TRP A 149 -5.60 -7.77 16.04
N THR A 150 -4.92 -8.80 15.52
CA THR A 150 -4.45 -8.85 14.13
C THR A 150 -5.48 -9.65 13.33
N VAL A 151 -5.99 -9.05 12.25
CA VAL A 151 -7.01 -9.66 11.39
C VAL A 151 -6.49 -9.76 9.96
N TYR A 152 -6.80 -10.86 9.28
CA TYR A 152 -6.48 -11.10 7.89
C TYR A 152 -7.78 -11.04 7.07
N ASP A 153 -7.89 -10.08 6.15
CA ASP A 153 -9.03 -9.89 5.25
C ASP A 153 -8.66 -10.43 3.86
N ILE A 154 -9.20 -11.60 3.49
CA ILE A 154 -8.80 -12.33 2.28
C ILE A 154 -9.83 -12.08 1.17
N GLY A 155 -9.41 -11.47 0.07
CA GLY A 155 -10.33 -11.01 -0.98
C GLY A 155 -10.98 -9.68 -0.60
N ALA A 156 -10.17 -8.73 -0.14
CA ALA A 156 -10.63 -7.48 0.47
C ALA A 156 -11.42 -6.56 -0.48
N ASN A 157 -11.37 -6.80 -1.79
CA ASN A 157 -12.13 -6.10 -2.82
C ASN A 157 -12.00 -4.56 -2.68
N LEU A 158 -13.11 -3.81 -2.58
CA LEU A 158 -13.11 -2.35 -2.41
C LEU A 158 -12.78 -1.91 -0.97
N GLY A 159 -12.59 -2.83 -0.02
CA GLY A 159 -12.17 -2.54 1.34
C GLY A 159 -13.27 -2.27 2.36
N TYR A 160 -14.52 -2.63 2.06
CA TYR A 160 -15.63 -2.47 2.99
C TYR A 160 -15.32 -3.16 4.34
N TYR A 161 -14.93 -4.44 4.33
CA TYR A 161 -14.59 -5.17 5.56
C TYR A 161 -13.33 -4.64 6.22
N SER A 162 -12.27 -4.40 5.44
CA SER A 162 -11.02 -3.84 5.93
C SER A 162 -11.27 -2.60 6.79
N ILE A 163 -12.12 -1.66 6.35
CA ILE A 163 -12.44 -0.44 7.12
C ILE A 163 -13.10 -0.75 8.46
N PHE A 164 -14.13 -1.60 8.49
CA PHE A 164 -14.81 -1.95 9.73
C PHE A 164 -13.90 -2.72 10.68
N LEU A 165 -13.16 -3.70 10.17
CA LEU A 165 -12.20 -4.48 10.95
C LEU A 165 -11.14 -3.57 11.56
N SER A 166 -10.56 -2.65 10.78
CA SER A 166 -9.59 -1.67 11.25
C SER A 166 -10.11 -0.77 12.35
N LYS A 167 -11.34 -0.26 12.21
CA LYS A 167 -12.00 0.54 13.25
C LYS A 167 -12.25 -0.27 14.53
N THR A 168 -12.67 -1.54 14.40
CA THR A 168 -12.99 -2.42 15.54
C THR A 168 -11.74 -2.86 16.32
N VAL A 169 -10.67 -3.26 15.62
CA VAL A 169 -9.41 -3.63 16.29
C VAL A 169 -8.70 -2.42 16.90
N GLY A 170 -9.00 -1.21 16.42
CA GLY A 170 -8.47 0.05 16.94
C GLY A 170 -6.97 0.23 16.69
N GLN A 171 -6.41 1.33 17.21
CA GLN A 171 -5.03 1.77 16.90
C GLN A 171 -3.93 0.77 17.27
N ASN A 172 -4.19 -0.12 18.23
CA ASN A 172 -3.24 -1.15 18.66
C ASN A 172 -3.41 -2.49 17.91
N GLY A 173 -4.47 -2.62 17.11
CA GLY A 173 -4.69 -3.77 16.25
C GLY A 173 -4.20 -3.51 14.84
N LEU A 174 -4.13 -4.58 14.04
CA LEU A 174 -3.63 -4.54 12.66
C LEU A 174 -4.58 -5.31 11.75
N VAL A 175 -4.79 -4.80 10.54
CA VAL A 175 -5.50 -5.51 9.47
C VAL A 175 -4.56 -5.73 8.29
N TYR A 176 -4.52 -6.96 7.80
CA TYR A 176 -3.77 -7.35 6.61
C TYR A 176 -4.77 -7.75 5.53
N SER A 177 -4.90 -6.92 4.50
CA SER A 177 -5.89 -7.08 3.43
C SER A 177 -5.22 -7.63 2.17
N PHE A 178 -5.73 -8.73 1.63
CA PHE A 178 -5.19 -9.38 0.43
C PHE A 178 -6.18 -9.21 -0.72
N GLU A 179 -5.74 -8.62 -1.82
CA GLU A 179 -6.58 -8.40 -3.00
C GLU A 179 -5.76 -8.51 -4.29
N ALA A 180 -6.10 -9.48 -5.13
CA ALA A 180 -5.34 -9.80 -6.34
C ALA A 180 -5.70 -8.89 -7.54
N ASN A 181 -6.92 -8.35 -7.57
CA ASN A 181 -7.36 -7.45 -8.61
C ASN A 181 -6.73 -6.06 -8.40
N PRO A 182 -5.87 -5.58 -9.32
CA PRO A 182 -5.17 -4.31 -9.15
C PRO A 182 -6.13 -3.10 -9.08
N VAL A 183 -7.29 -3.18 -9.74
CA VAL A 183 -8.30 -2.11 -9.69
C VAL A 183 -8.97 -2.08 -8.31
N CYS A 184 -9.35 -3.24 -7.77
CA CYS A 184 -9.86 -3.33 -6.41
C CYS A 184 -8.85 -2.82 -5.38
N ALA A 185 -7.59 -3.24 -5.48
CA ALA A 185 -6.52 -2.81 -4.57
C ALA A 185 -6.32 -1.29 -4.58
N TYR A 186 -6.44 -0.64 -5.74
CA TYR A 186 -6.42 0.81 -5.87
C TYR A 186 -7.60 1.49 -5.14
N PHE A 187 -8.82 0.97 -5.31
CA PHE A 187 -10.00 1.47 -4.61
C PHE A 187 -9.92 1.23 -3.09
N LEU A 188 -9.51 0.05 -2.66
CA LEU A 188 -9.26 -0.28 -1.26
C LEU A 188 -8.28 0.72 -0.64
N GLN A 189 -7.14 0.99 -1.28
CA GLN A 189 -6.20 2.01 -0.83
C GLN A 189 -6.86 3.38 -0.67
N THR A 190 -7.62 3.80 -1.68
CA THR A 190 -8.31 5.10 -1.66
C THR A 190 -9.32 5.16 -0.50
N ASN A 191 -10.07 4.08 -0.30
CA ASN A 191 -11.08 3.94 0.74
C ASN A 191 -10.49 3.93 2.15
N LEU A 192 -9.34 3.28 2.36
CA LEU A 192 -8.61 3.37 3.63
C LEU A 192 -8.16 4.80 3.93
N THR A 193 -7.54 5.49 2.96
CA THR A 193 -7.08 6.87 3.11
C THR A 193 -8.23 7.80 3.48
N GLU A 194 -9.35 7.72 2.76
CA GLU A 194 -10.52 8.58 2.94
C GLU A 194 -11.26 8.34 4.26
N ASN A 195 -11.12 7.14 4.83
CA ASN A 195 -11.64 6.80 6.14
C ASN A 195 -10.60 6.97 7.26
N THR A 196 -9.44 7.56 6.95
CA THR A 196 -8.35 7.82 7.91
C THR A 196 -7.89 6.55 8.62
N ILE A 197 -7.69 5.48 7.84
CA ILE A 197 -7.27 4.17 8.34
C ILE A 197 -5.77 3.97 8.12
N ASP A 198 -5.02 4.01 9.22
CA ASP A 198 -3.55 3.83 9.20
C ASP A 198 -3.10 2.44 9.65
N ASN A 199 -3.98 1.66 10.28
CA ASN A 199 -3.70 0.34 10.84
C ASN A 199 -4.11 -0.83 9.91
N CYS A 200 -4.11 -0.58 8.60
CA CYS A 200 -4.41 -1.59 7.58
C CYS A 200 -3.28 -1.61 6.54
N GLU A 201 -2.78 -2.78 6.17
CA GLU A 201 -1.78 -2.96 5.11
C GLU A 201 -2.34 -3.88 4.02
N ILE A 202 -2.18 -3.46 2.77
CA ILE A 202 -2.72 -4.13 1.58
C ILE A 202 -1.61 -4.93 0.92
N PHE A 203 -1.89 -6.18 0.57
CA PHE A 203 -1.02 -7.05 -0.23
C PHE A 203 -1.71 -7.33 -1.57
N PRO A 204 -1.15 -6.87 -2.71
CA PRO A 204 -1.77 -7.02 -4.02
C PRO A 204 -1.51 -8.43 -4.59
N VAL A 205 -1.97 -9.46 -3.88
CA VAL A 205 -1.76 -10.87 -4.20
C VAL A 205 -3.00 -11.70 -3.87
N ALA A 206 -3.15 -12.85 -4.53
CA ALA A 206 -4.09 -13.88 -4.13
C ALA A 206 -3.49 -14.75 -3.01
N VAL A 207 -4.34 -15.22 -2.08
CA VAL A 207 -3.94 -16.26 -1.12
C VAL A 207 -4.25 -17.63 -1.72
N ALA A 208 -3.24 -18.48 -1.79
CA ALA A 208 -3.30 -19.82 -2.34
C ALA A 208 -2.53 -20.81 -1.47
N ASP A 209 -2.62 -22.11 -1.78
CA ASP A 209 -1.90 -23.19 -1.10
C ASP A 209 -0.39 -23.19 -1.43
N LYS A 210 0.03 -22.49 -2.48
CA LYS A 210 1.42 -22.38 -2.93
C LYS A 210 1.81 -20.96 -3.33
N ASN A 211 3.09 -20.64 -3.20
CA ASN A 211 3.67 -19.37 -3.63
C ASN A 211 4.18 -19.48 -5.07
N GLU A 212 3.29 -19.25 -6.03
CA GLU A 212 3.58 -19.35 -7.46
C GLU A 212 2.87 -18.24 -8.23
N ASN A 213 3.39 -17.90 -9.42
CA ASN A 213 2.66 -17.02 -10.35
C ASN A 213 1.62 -17.86 -11.09
N ILE A 214 0.34 -17.52 -10.90
CA ILE A 214 -0.78 -18.17 -11.58
C ILE A 214 -1.51 -17.16 -12.48
N PRO A 215 -2.03 -17.56 -13.65
CA PRO A 215 -2.90 -16.70 -14.45
C PRO A 215 -4.12 -16.28 -13.63
N PHE A 216 -4.36 -14.97 -13.56
CA PHE A 216 -5.53 -14.40 -12.93
C PHE A 216 -6.37 -13.69 -14.01
N SER A 217 -7.63 -14.09 -14.16
CA SER A 217 -8.54 -13.49 -15.13
C SER A 217 -9.72 -12.86 -14.41
N VAL A 218 -9.93 -11.57 -14.67
CA VAL A 218 -11.08 -10.82 -14.16
C VAL A 218 -12.06 -10.62 -15.30
N ASN A 219 -13.29 -11.08 -15.12
CA ASN A 219 -14.36 -10.72 -16.02
C ASN A 219 -15.05 -9.45 -15.50
N TYR A 220 -14.63 -8.30 -16.02
CA TYR A 220 -15.16 -7.00 -15.62
C TYR A 220 -16.65 -6.82 -15.94
N ALA A 221 -17.22 -7.61 -16.88
CA ALA A 221 -18.66 -7.59 -17.15
C ALA A 221 -19.51 -8.23 -16.03
N SER A 222 -18.88 -8.99 -15.14
CA SER A 222 -19.52 -9.68 -14.01
C SER A 222 -18.87 -9.38 -12.65
N SER A 223 -17.73 -8.69 -12.64
CA SER A 223 -17.06 -8.29 -11.40
C SER A 223 -17.72 -7.04 -10.85
N ALA A 224 -17.81 -6.92 -9.52
CA ALA A 224 -18.27 -5.73 -8.81
C ALA A 224 -17.36 -4.49 -8.96
N VAL A 225 -16.48 -4.51 -9.97
CA VAL A 225 -15.69 -3.39 -10.43
C VAL A 225 -15.91 -3.31 -11.94
N GLY A 226 -17.15 -3.07 -12.35
CA GLY A 226 -17.49 -2.86 -13.76
C GLY A 226 -16.82 -1.58 -14.24
N LEU A 227 -15.76 -1.72 -15.06
CA LEU A 227 -15.24 -0.63 -15.88
C LEU A 227 -16.19 -0.34 -17.03
#